data_AF-A0A1W7R579-F1
#
_entry.id   AF-A0A1W7R579-F1
#
_cell.length_a   1.000
_cell.length_b   1.000
_cell.length_c   1.000
_cell.angle_alpha   90.00
_cell.angle_beta   90.00
_cell.angle_gamma   90.00
#
_symmetry.space_group_name_H-M   'P 1'
#
loop_
_entity.id
_entity.type
_entity.pdbx_description
1 polymer ?
#
loop_
_entity_poly.entity_id
_entity_poly.type
_entity_poly.pdbx_seq_one_letter_code
_entity_poly.pdbx_strand_id
1 'polypeptide(L)'
;MGFVQRALFTWFIILVFLILLCLRLESRINWNWFIVFIPLWLYDTILITWVVIEIIQRQHANRLISFRHYEYYVAGILLKILSQIAICLKLEYNNIPLYAMMIPIWLLLAMLVVYIGTNLQPK
;
A
#
# COMPACT_ATOMS: atom_id res chain seq x y z
N MET A 1 -14.04 -6.33 20.34
CA MET A 1 -12.70 -6.93 20.56
C MET A 1 -11.84 -7.05 19.28
N GLY A 2 -12.38 -6.94 18.05
CA GLY A 2 -11.57 -7.13 16.82
C GLY A 2 -10.68 -5.96 16.36
N PHE A 3 -10.99 -4.71 16.75
CA PHE A 3 -10.25 -3.54 16.25
C PHE A 3 -8.82 -3.46 16.82
N VAL A 4 -8.65 -3.72 18.11
CA VAL A 4 -7.33 -3.70 18.78
C VAL A 4 -6.42 -4.79 18.21
N GLN A 5 -6.94 -5.99 17.96
CA GLN A 5 -6.16 -7.09 17.40
C GLN A 5 -5.67 -6.80 15.98
N ARG A 6 -6.50 -6.15 15.15
CA ARG A 6 -6.10 -5.68 13.81
C ARG A 6 -5.01 -4.62 13.86
N ALA A 7 -5.12 -3.68 14.80
CA ALA A 7 -4.10 -2.66 15.00
C ALA A 7 -2.78 -3.32 15.44
N LEU A 8 -2.79 -4.15 16.49
CA LEU A 8 -1.61 -4.84 17.00
C LEU A 8 -0.90 -5.66 15.92
N PHE A 9 -1.66 -6.35 15.07
CA PHE A 9 -1.09 -7.10 13.94
C PHE A 9 -0.37 -6.19 12.94
N THR A 10 -0.98 -5.05 12.59
CA THR A 10 -0.37 -4.07 11.68
C THR A 10 0.90 -3.47 12.28
N TRP A 11 0.86 -3.07 13.55
CA TRP A 11 2.02 -2.58 14.28
C TRP A 11 3.15 -3.62 14.35
N PHE A 12 2.81 -4.88 14.60
CA PHE A 12 3.77 -5.98 14.63
C PHE A 12 4.46 -6.18 13.27
N ILE A 13 3.70 -6.20 12.17
CA ILE A 13 4.26 -6.29 10.81
C ILE A 13 5.22 -5.13 10.52
N ILE A 14 4.84 -3.90 10.91
CA ILE A 14 5.69 -2.71 10.73
C ILE A 14 6.99 -2.82 11.55
N LEU A 15 6.90 -3.30 12.79
CA LEU A 15 8.09 -3.51 13.64
C LEU A 15 9.04 -4.55 13.02
N VAL A 16 8.51 -5.68 12.53
CA VAL A 16 9.32 -6.70 11.86
C VAL A 16 10.00 -6.12 10.61
N PHE A 17 9.27 -5.35 9.80
CA PHE A 17 9.84 -4.65 8.65
C PHE A 17 10.98 -3.72 9.07
N LEU A 18 10.78 -2.90 10.11
CA LEU A 18 11.77 -1.94 10.58
C LEU A 18 13.05 -2.63 11.10
N ILE A 19 12.89 -3.76 11.79
CA ILE A 19 14.01 -4.57 12.26
C ILE A 19 14.80 -5.13 11.06
N LEU A 20 14.13 -5.77 10.09
CA LEU A 20 14.78 -6.28 8.87
C LEU A 20 15.49 -5.16 8.09
N LEU A 21 14.87 -3.98 8.02
CA LEU A 21 15.43 -2.80 7.37
C LEU A 21 16.72 -2.35 8.07
N CYS A 22 16.72 -2.23 9.40
CA CYS A 22 17.92 -1.87 10.16
C CYS A 22 19.03 -2.91 10.01
N LEU A 23 18.72 -4.21 10.09
CA LEU A 23 19.72 -5.27 9.91
C LEU A 23 20.35 -5.23 8.52
N ARG A 24 19.57 -4.92 7.48
CA ARG A 24 20.09 -4.76 6.11
C ARG A 24 20.93 -3.49 5.98
N LEU A 25 20.52 -2.39 6.61
CA LEU A 25 21.25 -1.12 6.61
C LEU A 25 22.63 -1.24 7.29
N GLU A 26 22.72 -2.08 8.33
CA GLU A 26 23.97 -2.42 9.00
C GLU A 26 24.88 -3.35 8.16
N SER A 27 24.50 -3.64 6.91
CA SER A 27 25.22 -4.52 5.98
C SER A 27 25.49 -5.94 6.51
N ARG A 28 24.75 -6.38 7.54
CA ARG A 28 24.94 -7.70 8.17
C ARG A 28 24.39 -8.84 7.31
N ILE A 29 23.50 -8.53 6.38
CA ILE A 29 22.79 -9.50 5.53
C ILE A 29 22.87 -9.02 4.08
N ASN A 30 23.32 -9.84 3.13
CA ASN A 30 23.46 -9.51 1.70
C ASN A 30 22.22 -9.83 0.84
N TRP A 31 21.04 -9.89 1.46
CA TRP A 31 19.82 -10.34 0.78
C TRP A 31 19.24 -9.26 -0.13
N ASN A 32 18.46 -9.69 -1.11
CA ASN A 32 17.73 -8.77 -1.99
C ASN A 32 16.77 -7.89 -1.16
N TRP A 33 16.70 -6.60 -1.49
CA TRP A 33 15.78 -5.65 -0.85
C TRP A 33 14.33 -6.10 -0.93
N PHE A 34 13.93 -6.84 -1.97
CA PHE A 34 12.60 -7.45 -2.05
C PHE A 34 12.27 -8.34 -0.84
N ILE A 35 13.25 -9.05 -0.28
CA ILE A 35 13.05 -9.97 0.86
C ILE A 35 12.80 -9.19 2.16
N VAL A 36 13.49 -8.06 2.34
CA VAL A 36 13.30 -7.15 3.49
C VAL A 36 11.87 -6.60 3.52
N PHE A 37 11.26 -6.39 2.35
CA PHE A 37 9.90 -5.88 2.21
C PHE A 37 8.81 -6.96 2.27
N ILE A 38 9.12 -8.26 2.35
CA ILE A 38 8.13 -9.36 2.47
C ILE A 38 6.99 -9.07 3.47
N PRO A 39 7.26 -8.63 4.72
CA PRO A 39 6.18 -8.32 5.67
C PRO A 39 5.18 -7.28 5.13
N LEU A 40 5.65 -6.28 4.37
CA LEU A 40 4.78 -5.30 3.72
C LEU A 40 4.00 -5.91 2.55
N TRP A 41 4.65 -6.71 1.70
CA TRP A 41 3.97 -7.41 0.60
C TRP A 41 2.83 -8.29 1.11
N LEU A 42 3.03 -8.98 2.23
CA LEU A 42 2.01 -9.83 2.84
C LEU A 42 0.82 -8.99 3.32
N TYR A 43 1.08 -7.84 3.94
CA TYR A 43 0.03 -6.91 4.35
C TYR A 43 -0.76 -6.35 3.16
N ASP A 44 -0.07 -5.92 2.09
CA ASP A 44 -0.72 -5.43 0.87
C ASP A 44 -1.57 -6.52 0.20
N THR A 45 -1.11 -7.78 0.21
CA THR A 45 -1.89 -8.94 -0.30
C THR A 45 -3.17 -9.19 0.50
N ILE A 46 -3.10 -9.09 1.84
CA ILE A 46 -4.26 -9.23 2.71
C ILE A 46 -5.28 -8.12 2.41
N LEU A 47 -4.83 -6.88 2.24
CA LEU A 47 -5.70 -5.75 1.90
C LEU A 47 -6.41 -5.97 0.55
N ILE A 48 -5.67 -6.36 -0.49
CA ILE A 48 -6.24 -6.66 -1.81
C ILE A 48 -7.26 -7.78 -1.71
N THR A 49 -6.96 -8.84 -0.97
CA THR A 49 -7.88 -9.97 -0.79
C THR A 49 -9.18 -9.52 -0.11
N TRP A 50 -9.08 -8.69 0.92
CA TRP A 50 -10.26 -8.17 1.64
C TRP A 50 -11.15 -7.33 0.71
N VAL A 51 -10.53 -6.48 -0.10
CA VAL A 51 -11.16 -5.65 -1.12
C VAL A 51 -11.85 -6.50 -2.19
N VAL A 52 -11.19 -7.55 -2.68
CA VAL A 52 -11.75 -8.50 -3.67
C VAL A 52 -12.95 -9.25 -3.09
N ILE A 53 -12.88 -9.71 -1.85
CA ILE A 53 -14.01 -10.36 -1.18
C ILE A 53 -15.21 -9.40 -1.09
N GLU A 54 -14.98 -8.14 -0.72
CA GLU A 54 -16.06 -7.14 -0.69
C GLU A 54 -16.69 -6.93 -2.07
N ILE A 55 -15.92 -6.90 -3.16
CA ILE A 55 -16.49 -6.83 -4.51
C ILE A 55 -17.35 -8.04 -4.79
N ILE A 56 -16.83 -9.25 -4.57
CA ILE A 56 -17.52 -10.50 -4.93
C ILE A 56 -18.83 -10.60 -4.16
N GLN A 57 -18.82 -10.28 -2.86
CA GLN A 57 -20.01 -10.25 -2.02
C GLN A 57 -21.04 -9.21 -2.51
N ARG A 58 -20.58 -8.03 -2.95
CA ARG A 58 -21.46 -6.97 -3.46
C ARG A 58 -21.98 -7.25 -4.87
N GLN A 59 -21.18 -7.89 -5.71
CA GLN A 59 -21.57 -8.39 -7.05
C GLN A 59 -22.73 -9.37 -6.93
N HIS A 60 -22.65 -10.32 -5.99
CA HIS A 60 -23.70 -11.30 -5.76
C HIS A 60 -25.02 -10.67 -5.26
N ALA A 61 -24.96 -9.53 -4.57
CA ALA A 61 -26.13 -8.83 -4.02
C ALA A 61 -26.89 -7.95 -5.05
N ASN A 62 -26.55 -8.03 -6.35
CA ASN A 62 -27.25 -7.39 -7.48
C ASN A 62 -27.59 -5.90 -7.30
N ARG A 63 -26.73 -5.17 -6.57
CA ARG A 63 -26.88 -3.73 -6.36
C ARG A 63 -25.83 -3.05 -7.22
N LEU A 64 -26.27 -2.41 -8.30
CA LEU A 64 -25.51 -1.53 -9.19
C LEU A 64 -25.02 -0.28 -8.42
N ILE A 65 -24.30 -0.49 -7.32
CA ILE A 65 -23.68 0.56 -6.52
C ILE A 65 -22.49 1.05 -7.34
N SER A 66 -22.43 2.37 -7.53
CA SER A 66 -21.40 3.06 -8.28
C SER A 66 -20.00 2.60 -7.87
N PHE A 67 -19.30 1.89 -8.76
CA PHE A 67 -17.94 1.34 -8.58
C PHE A 67 -16.86 2.41 -8.37
N ARG A 68 -17.25 3.68 -8.42
CA ARG A 68 -16.33 4.81 -8.42
C ARG A 68 -15.44 4.86 -7.18
N HIS A 69 -15.94 4.51 -5.99
CA HIS A 69 -15.11 4.44 -4.78
C HIS A 69 -14.09 3.29 -4.81
N TYR A 70 -14.42 2.20 -5.49
CA TYR A 70 -13.57 1.01 -5.58
C TYR A 70 -12.36 1.25 -6.48
N GLU A 71 -12.56 1.91 -7.62
CA GLU A 71 -11.49 2.26 -8.57
C GLU A 71 -10.40 3.13 -7.91
N TYR A 72 -10.80 4.15 -7.14
CA TYR A 72 -9.85 4.97 -6.39
C TYR A 72 -9.09 4.17 -5.33
N TYR A 73 -9.75 3.25 -4.64
CA TYR A 73 -9.10 2.43 -3.62
C TYR A 73 -8.05 1.49 -4.22
N VAL A 74 -8.40 0.79 -5.32
CA VAL A 74 -7.46 -0.10 -6.05
C VAL A 74 -6.29 0.68 -6.62
N ALA A 75 -6.56 1.82 -7.26
CA ALA A 75 -5.52 2.62 -7.85
C ALA A 75 -4.58 3.20 -6.76
N GLY A 76 -5.09 3.52 -5.57
CA GLY A 76 -4.27 3.86 -4.39
C GLY A 76 -3.33 2.73 -3.95
N ILE A 77 -3.81 1.48 -3.89
CA ILE A 77 -2.98 0.31 -3.57
C ILE A 77 -1.91 0.08 -4.64
N LEU A 78 -2.27 0.12 -5.92
CA LEU A 78 -1.33 -0.03 -7.04
C LEU A 78 -0.20 1.01 -6.97
N LEU A 79 -0.56 2.25 -6.69
CA LEU A 79 0.39 3.35 -6.57
C LEU A 79 1.33 3.16 -5.37
N LYS A 80 0.79 2.64 -4.25
CA LYS A 80 1.58 2.30 -3.07
C LYS A 80 2.57 1.17 -3.36
N ILE A 81 2.17 0.13 -4.11
CA ILE A 81 3.06 -0.96 -4.54
C ILE A 81 4.17 -0.42 -5.46
N LEU A 82 3.83 0.44 -6.42
CA LEU A 82 4.82 1.10 -7.29
C LEU A 82 5.86 1.89 -6.48
N SER A 83 5.43 2.57 -5.40
CA SER A 83 6.34 3.28 -4.51
C SER A 83 7.31 2.36 -3.78
N GLN A 84 6.84 1.22 -3.26
CA GLN A 84 7.67 0.23 -2.58
C GLN A 84 8.71 -0.36 -3.54
N ILE A 85 8.30 -0.71 -4.77
CA ILE A 85 9.21 -1.24 -5.80
C ILE A 85 10.27 -0.20 -6.19
N ALA A 86 9.88 1.06 -6.36
CA ALA A 86 10.82 2.14 -6.66
C ALA A 86 11.85 2.35 -5.53
N ILE A 87 11.43 2.23 -4.27
CA ILE A 87 12.33 2.27 -3.11
C ILE A 87 13.29 1.07 -3.13
N CYS A 88 12.80 -0.16 -3.38
CA CYS A 88 13.65 -1.35 -3.50
C CYS A 88 14.72 -1.17 -4.59
N LEU A 89 14.32 -0.72 -5.78
CA LEU A 89 15.22 -0.47 -6.90
C LEU A 89 16.25 0.61 -6.59
N LYS A 90 15.85 1.67 -5.88
CA LYS A 90 16.78 2.74 -5.45
C LYS A 90 17.82 2.20 -4.49
N LEU A 91 17.41 1.40 -3.51
CA LEU A 91 18.34 0.85 -2.52
C LEU A 91 19.25 -0.24 -3.11
N GLU A 92 18.82 -0.95 -4.16
CA GLU A 92 19.64 -1.97 -4.82
C GLU A 92 20.63 -1.37 -5.82
N TYR A 93 20.19 -0.40 -6.63
CA TYR A 93 20.97 0.09 -7.77
C TYR A 93 21.64 1.45 -7.52
N ASN A 94 21.36 2.11 -6.38
CA ASN A 94 21.84 3.43 -5.91
C ASN A 94 21.64 4.64 -6.87
N ASN A 95 21.41 4.40 -8.17
CA ASN A 95 21.49 5.38 -9.26
C ASN A 95 20.16 6.06 -9.62
N ILE A 96 19.09 5.83 -8.86
CA ILE A 96 17.76 6.40 -9.18
C ILE A 96 17.62 7.77 -8.52
N PRO A 97 17.18 8.85 -9.20
CA PRO A 97 17.02 10.15 -8.57
C PRO A 97 15.93 10.15 -7.49
N LEU A 98 16.14 10.90 -6.40
CA LEU A 98 15.19 11.10 -5.29
C LEU A 98 13.79 11.56 -5.76
N TYR A 99 13.73 12.25 -6.90
CA TYR A 99 12.48 12.69 -7.51
C TYR A 99 11.51 11.52 -7.81
N ALA A 100 12.04 10.35 -8.19
CA ALA A 100 11.21 9.17 -8.47
C ALA A 100 10.46 8.66 -7.23
N MET A 101 10.97 8.90 -6.01
CA MET A 101 10.31 8.52 -4.75
C MET A 101 9.11 9.41 -4.43
N MET A 102 9.12 10.67 -4.89
CA MET A 102 8.02 11.60 -4.62
C MET A 102 6.84 11.40 -5.57
N ILE A 103 7.06 10.92 -6.79
CA ILE A 103 6.02 10.71 -7.82
C ILE A 103 4.77 9.97 -7.28
N PRO A 104 4.90 8.79 -6.64
CA PRO A 104 3.73 8.08 -6.12
C PRO A 104 3.08 8.82 -4.95
N ILE A 105 3.83 9.57 -4.14
CA ILE A 105 3.26 10.35 -3.03
C ILE A 105 2.42 11.51 -3.58
N TRP A 106 2.92 12.22 -4.61
CA TRP A 106 2.18 13.30 -5.27
C TRP A 106 0.92 12.80 -5.97
N LEU A 107 0.98 11.65 -6.65
CA LEU A 107 -0.20 11.04 -7.29
C LEU A 107 -1.24 10.58 -6.26
N LEU A 108 -0.81 10.05 -5.10
CA LEU A 108 -1.71 9.61 -4.03
C LEU A 108 -2.42 10.82 -3.41
N LEU A 109 -1.68 11.91 -3.17
CA LEU A 109 -2.21 13.15 -2.64
C LEU A 109 -3.21 13.79 -3.63
N ALA A 110 -2.87 13.83 -4.93
CA ALA A 110 -3.77 14.30 -5.97
C ALA A 110 -5.06 13.46 -6.04
N MET A 111 -4.96 12.13 -5.97
CA MET A 111 -6.13 11.23 -5.95
C MET A 111 -7.03 11.49 -4.73
N LEU A 112 -6.45 11.73 -3.56
CA LEU A 112 -7.19 11.99 -2.33
C LEU A 112 -7.90 13.34 -2.38
N VAL A 113 -7.29 14.36 -3.00
CA VAL A 113 -7.92 15.66 -3.27
C VAL A 113 -9.11 15.51 -4.22
N VAL A 114 -8.98 14.74 -5.31
CA VAL A 114 -10.10 14.46 -6.23
C VAL A 114 -11.22 13.68 -5.54
N TYR A 115 -10.88 12.71 -4.69
CA TYR A 115 -11.86 11.94 -3.93
C TYR A 115 -12.67 12.81 -2.96
N ILE A 116 -12.00 13.71 -2.23
CA ILE A 116 -12.66 14.65 -1.34
C ILE A 116 -13.50 15.62 -2.18
N GLY A 117 -12.95 16.22 -3.23
CA GLY A 117 -13.67 17.18 -4.08
C GLY A 117 -14.96 16.64 -4.70
N THR A 118 -14.97 15.35 -5.08
CA THR A 118 -16.17 14.70 -5.65
C THR A 118 -17.19 14.25 -4.60
N ASN A 119 -16.79 13.99 -3.35
CA ASN A 119 -17.69 13.64 -2.25
C ASN A 119 -18.16 14.84 -1.41
N LEU A 120 -17.47 15.98 -1.50
CA LEU A 120 -17.82 17.20 -0.76
C LEU A 120 -18.84 18.09 -1.49
N GLN A 121 -19.33 17.70 -2.68
CA GLN A 121 -20.42 18.44 -3.30
C GLN A 121 -21.66 18.39 -2.40
N PRO A 122 -22.09 19.52 -1.80
CA PRO A 122 -23.33 19.55 -1.05
C PRO A 122 -24.46 19.21 -2.03
N LYS A 123 -25.25 18.23 -1.62
CA LYS A 123 -26.41 17.75 -2.37
C LYS A 123 -27.47 18.83 -2.49
#